data_AF-I7KM34-F1
#
_entry.id   AF-I7KM34-F1
#
_cell.length_a   1.000
_cell.length_b   1.000
_cell.length_c   1.000
_cell.angle_alpha   90.00
_cell.angle_beta   90.00
_cell.angle_gamma   90.00
#
_symmetry.space_group_name_H-M   'P 1'
#
loop_
_entity.id
_entity.type
_entity.pdbx_description
1 polymer ?
#
loop_
_entity_poly.entity_id
_entity_poly.type
_entity_poly.pdbx_seq_one_letter_code
_entity_poly.pdbx_strand_id
1 'polypeptide(L)'
;MSVVGIIAEYNPFHSGHEFLLNQARLVAGKDPIIVLMSGNYVQRGEMAIMDKHTRAEAALRAGADLVLELPFSTAVQAADLFALGGMDQLYRLGAETLVFGVENANLNFAYLGSKIAEIPQNHMDFNDYSQTYSTQYNQMVAREVGFEVNAPNAILGLAYSVANYNLGSPMKLHPINRIGAGHDDILKTTAAVQSASAIRNLLLHNEDKTQLSQWLPKEEAKKLMAQEIYPNWDLLYPFFKYRVESASLSELRDIYQMSEGLEYKFKQEIHLANDFTEFLRHVKSKRYTYSRLRRLSLFTLLNVTQDDMVDSFNDEKLILLGFSKRGRQYLKKNRKNFKTKIISKVDRREAKSGSLGLQVRVDRLFEQLMKDDQNFGQRPIEV
;
A
#
# COMPACT_ATOMS: atom_id res chain seq x y z
N MET A 1 26.70 7.89 -5.70
CA MET A 1 25.57 7.32 -6.43
C MET A 1 24.50 7.20 -5.38
N SER A 2 23.62 8.20 -5.28
CA SER A 2 22.61 8.33 -4.23
C SER A 2 21.28 7.79 -4.78
N VAL A 3 20.85 6.64 -4.29
CA VAL A 3 19.63 6.00 -4.79
C VAL A 3 18.40 6.68 -4.20
N VAL A 4 17.43 6.98 -5.07
CA VAL A 4 16.14 7.56 -4.68
C VAL A 4 15.10 6.46 -4.55
N GLY A 5 14.42 6.41 -3.41
CA GLY A 5 13.31 5.51 -3.12
C GLY A 5 11.96 6.20 -3.19
N ILE A 6 10.95 5.46 -3.63
CA ILE A 6 9.53 5.82 -3.55
C ILE A 6 8.77 4.59 -3.03
N ILE A 7 7.79 4.82 -2.15
CA ILE A 7 6.85 3.79 -1.69
C ILE A 7 5.48 4.13 -2.27
N ALA A 8 4.85 3.19 -2.96
CA ALA A 8 3.65 3.45 -3.75
C ALA A 8 2.66 2.28 -3.82
N GLU A 9 1.45 2.57 -4.28
CA GLU A 9 0.42 1.57 -4.59
C GLU A 9 -0.01 1.63 -6.05
N TYR A 10 -0.03 2.82 -6.65
CA TYR A 10 -0.42 3.05 -8.03
C TYR A 10 -1.75 2.39 -8.41
N ASN A 11 -2.84 2.68 -7.70
CA ASN A 11 -4.12 1.99 -7.85
C ASN A 11 -5.26 2.85 -8.49
N PRO A 12 -5.26 3.13 -9.80
CA PRO A 12 -4.24 2.81 -10.82
C PRO A 12 -3.10 3.85 -10.86
N PHE A 13 -2.09 3.67 -11.72
CA PHE A 13 -1.11 4.71 -11.99
C PHE A 13 -1.78 5.85 -12.80
N HIS A 14 -1.39 7.11 -12.55
CA HIS A 14 -2.07 8.28 -13.10
C HIS A 14 -1.11 9.49 -13.19
N SER A 15 -1.52 10.59 -13.83
CA SER A 15 -0.67 11.77 -14.07
C SER A 15 -0.04 12.37 -12.81
N GLY A 16 -0.74 12.33 -11.66
CA GLY A 16 -0.12 12.73 -10.38
C GLY A 16 1.06 11.85 -9.93
N HIS A 17 1.05 10.55 -10.23
CA HIS A 17 2.16 9.63 -9.97
C HIS A 17 3.31 9.86 -10.95
N GLU A 18 2.99 10.09 -12.22
CA GLU A 18 3.97 10.49 -13.25
C GLU A 18 4.67 11.79 -12.85
N PHE A 19 3.92 12.79 -12.38
CA PHE A 19 4.49 14.01 -11.85
C PHE A 19 5.46 13.75 -10.69
N LEU A 20 5.10 12.91 -9.72
CA LEU A 20 5.98 12.55 -8.60
C LEU A 20 7.27 11.87 -9.08
N LEU A 21 7.19 10.95 -10.05
CA LEU A 21 8.36 10.29 -10.64
C LEU A 21 9.24 11.28 -11.41
N ASN A 22 8.65 12.24 -12.11
CA ASN A 22 9.38 13.31 -12.79
C ASN A 22 10.14 14.19 -11.78
N GLN A 23 9.51 14.56 -10.66
CA GLN A 23 10.19 15.28 -9.58
C GLN A 23 11.30 14.42 -8.95
N ALA A 24 11.06 13.13 -8.72
CA ALA A 24 12.07 12.20 -8.22
C ALA A 24 13.26 12.07 -9.19
N ARG A 25 13.03 12.14 -10.50
CA ARG A 25 14.09 12.15 -11.52
C ARG A 25 14.94 13.41 -11.45
N LEU A 26 14.36 14.58 -11.17
CA LEU A 26 15.13 15.81 -10.95
C LEU A 26 16.05 15.66 -9.73
N VAL A 27 15.55 15.03 -8.65
CA VAL A 27 16.32 14.74 -7.44
C VAL A 27 17.42 13.70 -7.70
N ALA A 28 17.11 12.62 -8.42
CA ALA A 28 18.02 11.51 -8.70
C ALA A 28 19.11 11.88 -9.72
N GLY A 29 18.80 12.77 -10.67
CA GLY A 29 19.65 13.03 -11.84
C GLY A 29 19.94 11.72 -12.59
N LYS A 30 21.20 11.27 -12.54
CA LYS A 30 21.66 10.03 -13.17
C LYS A 30 21.52 8.79 -12.28
N ASP A 31 21.24 8.97 -10.99
CA ASP A 31 21.11 7.87 -10.05
C ASP A 31 19.80 7.09 -10.26
N PRO A 32 19.73 5.83 -9.78
CA PRO A 32 18.55 4.99 -9.93
C PRO A 32 17.39 5.45 -9.05
N ILE A 33 16.17 5.30 -9.57
CA ILE A 33 14.92 5.39 -8.81
C ILE A 33 14.39 3.99 -8.55
N ILE A 34 14.22 3.65 -7.29
CA ILE A 34 13.60 2.39 -6.84
C ILE A 34 12.19 2.69 -6.33
N VAL A 35 11.22 1.96 -6.85
CA VAL A 35 9.84 1.96 -6.34
C VAL A 35 9.58 0.67 -5.60
N LEU A 36 9.20 0.77 -4.33
CA LEU A 36 8.56 -0.29 -3.57
C LEU A 36 7.05 -0.15 -3.73
N MET A 37 6.43 -1.10 -4.42
CA MET A 37 5.03 -1.03 -4.77
C MET A 37 4.22 -2.11 -4.06
N SER A 38 3.08 -1.75 -3.47
CA SER A 38 2.12 -2.76 -3.01
C SER A 38 1.75 -3.71 -4.15
N GLY A 39 1.66 -5.00 -3.83
CA GLY A 39 1.20 -6.06 -4.74
C GLY A 39 -0.27 -5.92 -5.09
N ASN A 40 -0.97 -7.03 -5.33
CA ASN A 40 -2.38 -7.04 -5.75
C ASN A 40 -3.37 -6.59 -4.66
N TYR A 41 -2.87 -6.29 -3.46
CA TYR A 41 -3.64 -5.75 -2.34
C TYR A 41 -2.92 -4.53 -1.76
N VAL A 42 -3.69 -3.52 -1.38
CA VAL A 42 -3.17 -2.20 -0.98
C VAL A 42 -3.45 -1.90 0.51
N GLN A 43 -2.75 -0.90 1.07
CA GLN A 43 -2.73 -0.49 2.48
C GLN A 43 -4.11 -0.24 3.07
N ARG A 44 -5.05 0.16 2.22
CA ARG A 44 -6.44 0.49 2.59
C ARG A 44 -7.31 -0.74 2.83
N GLY A 45 -6.78 -1.95 2.66
CA GLY A 45 -7.52 -3.20 2.78
C GLY A 45 -8.40 -3.45 1.56
N GLU A 46 -7.86 -3.20 0.37
CA GLU A 46 -8.57 -3.32 -0.90
C GLU A 46 -7.73 -4.14 -1.88
N MET A 47 -8.41 -4.81 -2.81
CA MET A 47 -7.76 -5.39 -3.98
C MET A 47 -7.41 -4.26 -4.97
N ALA A 48 -6.23 -4.29 -5.56
CA ALA A 48 -5.86 -3.33 -6.59
C ALA A 48 -6.78 -3.48 -7.80
N ILE A 49 -7.15 -2.37 -8.45
CA ILE A 49 -8.05 -2.37 -9.61
C ILE A 49 -7.42 -3.06 -10.84
N MET A 50 -6.11 -3.25 -10.81
CA MET A 50 -5.30 -3.81 -11.87
C MET A 50 -4.13 -4.59 -11.29
N ASP A 51 -3.66 -5.57 -12.06
CA ASP A 51 -2.55 -6.45 -11.69
C ASP A 51 -1.26 -5.66 -11.41
N LYS A 52 -0.43 -6.24 -10.53
CA LYS A 52 0.85 -5.65 -10.13
C LYS A 52 1.86 -5.50 -11.28
N HIS A 53 1.79 -6.31 -12.33
CA HIS A 53 2.74 -6.24 -13.44
C HIS A 53 2.43 -5.06 -14.33
N THR A 54 1.17 -4.82 -14.67
CA THR A 54 0.78 -3.65 -15.47
C THR A 54 1.08 -2.33 -14.75
N ARG A 55 0.80 -2.25 -13.44
CA ARG A 55 1.15 -1.06 -12.64
C ARG A 55 2.67 -0.84 -12.57
N ALA A 56 3.45 -1.91 -12.45
CA ALA A 56 4.91 -1.82 -12.48
C ALA A 56 5.42 -1.34 -13.84
N GLU A 57 4.85 -1.81 -14.95
CA GLU A 57 5.17 -1.35 -16.29
C GLU A 57 4.94 0.16 -16.46
N ALA A 58 3.78 0.65 -15.99
CA ALA A 58 3.46 2.07 -16.03
C ALA A 58 4.50 2.93 -15.29
N ALA A 59 4.90 2.51 -14.08
CA ALA A 59 5.92 3.18 -13.30
C ALA A 59 7.30 3.18 -13.98
N LEU A 60 7.71 2.05 -14.57
CA LEU A 60 8.97 1.92 -15.31
C LEU A 60 9.00 2.84 -16.53
N ARG A 61 7.91 2.88 -17.31
CA ARG A 61 7.78 3.77 -18.47
C ARG A 61 7.76 5.24 -18.07
N ALA A 62 7.26 5.56 -16.87
CA ALA A 62 7.29 6.90 -16.29
C ALA A 62 8.65 7.28 -15.62
N GLY A 63 9.67 6.42 -15.72
CA GLY A 63 11.04 6.76 -15.34
C GLY A 63 11.55 6.13 -14.04
N ALA A 64 10.79 5.21 -13.42
CA ALA A 64 11.34 4.32 -12.40
C ALA A 64 12.40 3.40 -13.03
N ASP A 65 13.43 3.06 -12.26
CA ASP A 65 14.49 2.16 -12.73
C ASP A 65 14.35 0.75 -12.20
N LEU A 66 13.79 0.58 -11.00
CA LEU A 66 13.45 -0.71 -10.42
C LEU A 66 12.07 -0.62 -9.79
N VAL A 67 11.23 -1.61 -10.02
CA VAL A 67 9.96 -1.79 -9.31
C VAL A 67 9.98 -3.14 -8.60
N LEU A 68 9.83 -3.10 -7.28
CA LEU A 68 9.82 -4.27 -6.41
C LEU A 68 8.48 -4.33 -5.68
N GLU A 69 7.88 -5.50 -5.64
CA GLU A 69 6.68 -5.77 -4.85
C GLU A 69 7.03 -5.78 -3.37
N LEU A 70 6.28 -4.99 -2.59
CA LEU A 70 6.21 -5.12 -1.14
C LEU A 70 5.42 -6.37 -0.77
N PRO A 71 5.93 -7.20 0.15
CA PRO A 71 5.18 -8.30 0.74
C PRO A 71 3.79 -7.90 1.19
N PHE A 72 2.80 -8.76 0.97
CA PHE A 72 1.45 -8.58 1.48
C PHE A 72 1.42 -8.19 2.97
N SER A 73 2.25 -8.84 3.81
CA SER A 73 2.32 -8.58 5.26
C SER A 73 2.74 -7.15 5.60
N THR A 74 3.47 -6.49 4.71
CA THR A 74 3.98 -5.12 4.85
C THR A 74 3.06 -4.13 4.12
N ALA A 75 2.55 -4.50 2.94
CA ALA A 75 1.70 -3.66 2.11
C ALA A 75 0.32 -3.41 2.75
N VAL A 76 -0.31 -4.43 3.34
CA VAL A 76 -1.66 -4.33 3.90
C VAL A 76 -1.59 -4.04 5.39
N GLN A 77 -1.20 -2.82 5.77
CA GLN A 77 -1.00 -2.45 7.17
C GLN A 77 -1.56 -1.06 7.52
N ALA A 78 -1.56 -0.71 8.80
CA ALA A 78 -1.72 0.69 9.20
C ALA A 78 -0.53 1.53 8.71
N ALA A 79 -0.69 2.86 8.65
CA ALA A 79 0.26 3.75 7.98
C ALA A 79 1.67 3.70 8.62
N ASP A 80 1.74 3.57 9.93
CA ASP A 80 2.95 3.39 10.73
C ASP A 80 3.71 2.11 10.36
N LEU A 81 3.04 0.96 10.32
CA LEU A 81 3.65 -0.32 9.98
C LEU A 81 3.99 -0.43 8.48
N PHE A 82 3.14 0.12 7.62
CA PHE A 82 3.42 0.22 6.18
C PHE A 82 4.67 1.08 5.92
N ALA A 83 4.77 2.23 6.59
CA ALA A 83 5.93 3.09 6.53
C ALA A 83 7.17 2.42 7.10
N LEU A 84 7.07 1.76 8.25
CA LEU A 84 8.19 1.06 8.89
C LEU A 84 8.81 0.02 7.96
N GLY A 85 7.99 -0.90 7.43
CA GLY A 85 8.48 -1.95 6.54
C GLY A 85 8.97 -1.41 5.20
N GLY A 86 8.26 -0.46 4.59
CA GLY A 86 8.71 0.15 3.33
C GLY A 86 10.02 0.93 3.46
N MET A 87 10.21 1.65 4.57
CA MET A 87 11.43 2.40 4.84
C MET A 87 12.62 1.48 5.14
N ASP A 88 12.41 0.41 5.92
CA ASP A 88 13.43 -0.61 6.17
C ASP A 88 13.86 -1.28 4.85
N GLN A 89 12.91 -1.68 4.01
CA GLN A 89 13.23 -2.31 2.73
C GLN A 89 13.98 -1.37 1.77
N LEU A 90 13.61 -0.08 1.70
CA LEU A 90 14.36 0.91 0.92
C LEU A 90 15.79 1.07 1.45
N TYR A 91 15.95 1.18 2.77
CA TYR A 91 17.27 1.25 3.40
C TYR A 91 18.12 0.00 3.08
N ARG A 92 17.54 -1.20 3.16
CA ARG A 92 18.23 -2.47 2.83
C ARG A 92 18.63 -2.59 1.36
N LEU A 93 17.95 -1.85 0.48
CA LEU A 93 18.26 -1.71 -0.95
C LEU A 93 19.28 -0.61 -1.23
N GLY A 94 19.76 0.10 -0.20
CA GLY A 94 20.75 1.17 -0.32
C GLY A 94 20.18 2.52 -0.76
N ALA A 95 18.87 2.75 -0.57
CA ALA A 95 18.29 4.07 -0.79
C ALA A 95 18.84 5.08 0.23
N GLU A 96 19.19 6.27 -0.26
CA GLU A 96 19.71 7.37 0.56
C GLU A 96 18.71 8.53 0.64
N THR A 97 17.74 8.57 -0.27
CA THR A 97 16.72 9.62 -0.33
C THR A 97 15.34 8.99 -0.52
N LEU A 98 14.34 9.44 0.23
CA LEU A 98 12.93 9.13 0.00
C LEU A 98 12.24 10.33 -0.65
N VAL A 99 11.58 10.11 -1.79
CA VAL A 99 10.68 11.09 -2.41
C VAL A 99 9.24 10.64 -2.21
N PHE A 100 8.38 11.54 -1.70
CA PHE A 100 6.98 11.24 -1.43
C PHE A 100 6.10 12.48 -1.64
N GLY A 101 4.86 12.27 -2.10
CA GLY A 101 3.90 13.34 -2.32
C GLY A 101 3.16 13.71 -1.03
N VAL A 102 2.94 14.99 -0.79
CA VAL A 102 2.19 15.53 0.36
C VAL A 102 1.35 16.74 -0.05
N GLU A 103 0.36 17.09 0.77
CA GLU A 103 -0.45 18.29 0.57
C GLU A 103 0.34 19.59 0.85
N ASN A 104 1.30 19.57 1.77
CA ASN A 104 2.17 20.70 2.07
C ASN A 104 3.63 20.24 2.27
N ALA A 105 4.46 20.48 1.25
CA ALA A 105 5.88 20.13 1.25
C ALA A 105 6.78 21.11 2.03
N ASN A 106 6.23 22.23 2.52
CA ASN A 106 6.99 23.17 3.35
C ASN A 106 7.12 22.69 4.81
N LEU A 107 6.40 21.64 5.18
CA LEU A 107 6.54 21.03 6.50
C LEU A 107 7.91 20.37 6.65
N ASN A 108 8.58 20.60 7.77
CA ASN A 108 9.84 19.95 8.08
C ASN A 108 9.61 18.54 8.63
N PHE A 109 9.30 17.60 7.73
CA PHE A 109 9.00 16.21 8.05
C PHE A 109 10.08 15.54 8.91
N ALA A 110 11.36 15.82 8.70
CA ALA A 110 12.44 15.26 9.51
C ALA A 110 12.33 15.70 10.99
N TYR A 111 12.12 17.00 11.22
CA TYR A 111 11.90 17.54 12.58
C TYR A 111 10.62 17.02 13.22
N LEU A 112 9.53 16.93 12.46
CA LEU A 112 8.27 16.40 12.97
C LEU A 112 8.41 14.93 13.37
N GLY A 113 9.06 14.12 12.52
CA GLY A 113 9.34 12.72 12.79
C GLY A 113 10.18 12.52 14.06
N SER A 114 11.24 13.31 14.25
CA SER A 114 12.07 13.21 15.45
C SER A 114 11.28 13.58 16.71
N LYS A 115 10.50 14.66 16.67
CA LYS A 115 9.66 15.07 17.81
C LYS A 115 8.69 13.99 18.23
N ILE A 116 8.05 13.34 17.27
CA ILE A 116 7.10 12.26 17.55
C ILE A 116 7.82 10.99 18.06
N ALA A 117 8.96 10.64 17.48
CA ALA A 117 9.71 9.45 17.88
C ALA A 117 10.33 9.57 19.28
N GLU A 118 10.64 10.78 19.73
CA GLU A 118 11.18 11.07 21.06
C GLU A 118 10.11 11.16 22.15
N ILE A 119 8.81 11.07 21.80
CA ILE A 119 7.73 11.11 22.80
C ILE A 119 7.90 9.92 23.76
N PRO A 120 8.02 10.17 25.07
CA PRO A 120 8.15 9.11 26.05
C PRO A 120 6.98 8.11 25.98
N GLN A 121 7.25 6.81 26.08
CA GLN A 121 6.20 5.78 25.94
C GLN A 121 5.03 5.94 26.92
N ASN A 122 5.28 6.45 28.13
CA ASN A 122 4.24 6.77 29.13
C ASN A 122 3.30 7.91 28.70
N HIS A 123 3.68 8.74 27.72
CA HIS A 123 2.78 9.71 27.10
C HIS A 123 1.93 9.10 25.98
N MET A 124 2.27 7.89 25.51
CA MET A 124 1.47 7.10 24.58
C MET A 124 0.53 6.10 25.28
N ASP A 125 0.49 6.08 26.62
CA ASP A 125 -0.52 5.35 27.40
C ASP A 125 -1.87 6.07 27.33
N PHE A 126 -2.53 5.84 26.20
CA PHE A 126 -3.85 6.35 25.88
C PHE A 126 -4.92 5.61 26.69
N ASN A 127 -5.24 6.15 27.86
CA ASN A 127 -6.23 5.58 28.79
C ASN A 127 -7.69 5.91 28.43
N ASP A 128 -7.94 6.68 27.36
CA ASP A 128 -9.30 6.96 26.88
C ASP A 128 -9.76 5.88 25.89
N TYR A 129 -10.40 4.84 26.43
CA TYR A 129 -10.99 3.76 25.63
C TYR A 129 -12.20 4.18 24.79
N SER A 130 -12.66 5.43 24.90
CA SER A 130 -13.74 5.97 24.08
C SER A 130 -13.28 6.46 22.71
N GLN A 131 -11.96 6.57 22.48
CA GLN A 131 -11.36 7.03 21.23
C GLN A 131 -10.46 5.96 20.61
N THR A 132 -10.28 5.99 19.29
CA THR A 132 -9.31 5.13 18.62
C THR A 132 -7.88 5.52 19.00
N TYR A 133 -6.95 4.57 19.01
CA TYR A 133 -5.52 4.88 19.14
C TYR A 133 -5.07 5.94 18.13
N SER A 134 -5.50 5.82 16.86
CA SER A 134 -5.20 6.81 15.82
C SER A 134 -5.71 8.22 16.13
N THR A 135 -6.87 8.35 16.77
CA THR A 135 -7.42 9.66 17.16
C THR A 135 -6.58 10.29 18.26
N GLN A 136 -6.24 9.50 19.29
CA GLN A 136 -5.45 9.99 20.41
C GLN A 136 -4.02 10.31 19.98
N TYR A 137 -3.43 9.48 19.11
CA TYR A 137 -2.15 9.75 18.46
C TYR A 137 -2.17 11.04 17.65
N ASN A 138 -3.18 11.28 16.82
CA ASN A 138 -3.29 12.52 16.05
C ASN A 138 -3.43 13.75 16.96
N GLN A 139 -4.18 13.67 18.06
CA GLN A 139 -4.29 14.76 19.03
C GLN A 139 -2.96 15.04 19.73
N MET A 140 -2.22 14.00 20.11
CA MET A 140 -0.89 14.11 20.70
C MET A 140 0.08 14.75 19.69
N VAL A 141 0.12 14.26 18.46
CA VAL A 141 0.93 14.86 17.38
C VAL A 141 0.58 16.33 17.21
N ALA A 142 -0.71 16.69 17.15
CA ALA A 142 -1.13 18.07 16.98
C ALA A 142 -0.67 18.98 18.13
N ARG A 143 -0.63 18.46 19.36
CA ARG A 143 -0.11 19.19 20.53
C ARG A 143 1.41 19.41 20.45
N GLU A 144 2.16 18.37 20.11
CA GLU A 144 3.63 18.43 20.05
C GLU A 144 4.15 19.23 18.83
N VAL A 145 3.43 19.16 17.72
CA VAL A 145 3.76 19.83 16.46
C VAL A 145 3.19 21.25 16.39
N GLY A 146 2.18 21.55 17.20
CA GLY A 146 1.52 22.87 17.28
C GLY A 146 0.44 23.11 16.23
N PHE A 147 0.12 22.12 15.38
CA PHE A 147 -0.99 22.17 14.43
C PHE A 147 -1.45 20.76 14.03
N GLU A 148 -2.69 20.65 13.55
CA GLU A 148 -3.29 19.37 13.20
C GLU A 148 -2.84 18.86 11.82
N VAL A 149 -2.39 17.61 11.76
CA VAL A 149 -1.99 16.94 10.50
C VAL A 149 -2.98 15.84 10.15
N ASN A 150 -4.00 16.20 9.36
CA ASN A 150 -5.11 15.30 9.02
C ASN A 150 -5.12 14.81 7.59
N ALA A 151 -4.34 15.44 6.71
CA ALA A 151 -4.37 15.09 5.31
C ALA A 151 -3.75 13.70 5.09
N PRO A 152 -4.35 12.80 4.28
CA PRO A 152 -3.92 11.40 4.20
C PRO A 152 -2.45 11.22 3.82
N ASN A 153 -1.93 12.06 2.90
CA ASN A 153 -0.53 11.94 2.48
C ASN A 153 0.42 12.58 3.48
N ALA A 154 0.02 13.66 4.16
CA ALA A 154 0.78 14.22 5.27
C ALA A 154 0.89 13.24 6.45
N ILE A 155 -0.17 12.51 6.80
CA ILE A 155 -0.13 11.44 7.82
C ILE A 155 0.88 10.35 7.41
N LEU A 156 0.85 9.92 6.15
CA LEU A 156 1.80 8.94 5.64
C LEU A 156 3.24 9.48 5.62
N GLY A 157 3.42 10.75 5.27
CA GLY A 157 4.70 11.45 5.35
C GLY A 157 5.27 11.52 6.77
N LEU A 158 4.41 11.75 7.78
CA LEU A 158 4.80 11.67 9.19
C LEU A 158 5.19 10.25 9.59
N ALA A 159 4.42 9.24 9.17
CA ALA A 159 4.74 7.84 9.43
C ALA A 159 6.11 7.46 8.83
N TYR A 160 6.40 7.88 7.59
CA TYR A 160 7.74 7.73 7.00
C TYR A 160 8.81 8.45 7.82
N SER A 161 8.51 9.63 8.35
CA SER A 161 9.48 10.42 9.11
C SER A 161 9.84 9.79 10.45
N VAL A 162 8.85 9.24 11.16
CA VAL A 162 9.04 8.48 12.40
C VAL A 162 9.83 7.20 12.12
N ALA A 163 9.45 6.44 11.08
CA ALA A 163 10.19 5.26 10.67
C ALA A 163 11.65 5.61 10.31
N ASN A 164 11.86 6.69 9.56
CA ASN A 164 13.18 7.16 9.14
C ASN A 164 14.10 7.48 10.32
N TYR A 165 13.57 8.13 11.35
CA TYR A 165 14.31 8.46 12.56
C TYR A 165 14.82 7.19 13.25
N ASN A 166 13.99 6.14 13.30
CA ASN A 166 14.30 4.87 13.95
C ASN A 166 15.17 3.91 13.12
N LEU A 167 15.49 4.22 11.86
CA LEU A 167 16.32 3.35 10.99
C LEU A 167 17.79 3.26 11.43
N GLY A 168 18.26 4.14 12.32
CA GLY A 168 19.67 4.25 12.73
C GLY A 168 20.59 4.89 11.68
N SER A 169 20.25 4.78 10.39
CA SER A 169 20.87 5.53 9.28
C SER A 169 19.77 6.22 8.45
N PRO A 170 19.28 7.38 8.92
CA PRO A 170 18.16 8.07 8.29
C PRO A 170 18.44 8.45 6.83
N MET A 171 17.46 8.21 5.96
CA MET A 171 17.46 8.71 4.59
C MET A 171 17.11 10.21 4.56
N LYS A 172 17.54 10.91 3.50
CA LYS A 172 17.07 12.27 3.22
C LYS A 172 15.60 12.23 2.80
N LEU A 173 14.75 12.94 3.53
CA LEU A 173 13.34 13.09 3.18
C LEU A 173 13.15 14.24 2.20
N HIS A 174 12.45 13.98 1.09
CA HIS A 174 12.18 14.96 0.05
C HIS A 174 10.68 14.99 -0.30
N PRO A 175 9.87 15.74 0.47
CA PRO A 175 8.45 15.89 0.19
C PRO A 175 8.21 16.71 -1.09
N ILE A 176 7.20 16.34 -1.86
CA ILE A 176 6.77 17.02 -3.08
C ILE A 176 5.31 17.43 -2.93
N ASN A 177 4.97 18.68 -3.28
CA ASN A 177 3.57 19.12 -3.28
C ASN A 177 2.79 18.32 -4.32
N ARG A 178 1.66 17.72 -3.92
CA ARG A 178 0.73 17.08 -4.84
C ARG A 178 0.12 18.12 -5.77
N ILE A 179 -0.01 17.77 -7.05
CA ILE A 179 -0.77 18.51 -8.04
C ILE A 179 -2.07 17.75 -8.29
N GLY A 180 -3.23 18.43 -8.23
CA GLY A 180 -4.53 17.85 -8.55
C GLY A 180 -5.56 17.87 -7.40
N ALA A 181 -6.73 17.27 -7.66
CA ALA A 181 -7.87 17.22 -6.74
C ALA A 181 -7.55 16.39 -5.47
N GLY A 182 -8.23 16.71 -4.35
CA GLY A 182 -8.03 16.08 -3.06
C GLY A 182 -8.28 14.56 -3.06
N HIS A 183 -7.80 13.87 -2.02
CA HIS A 183 -7.85 12.40 -1.87
C HIS A 183 -9.29 11.81 -1.94
N ASP A 184 -10.32 12.64 -1.78
CA ASP A 184 -11.74 12.27 -1.82
C ASP A 184 -12.60 13.27 -2.65
N ASP A 185 -11.98 14.07 -3.54
CA ASP A 185 -12.74 15.00 -4.39
C ASP A 185 -13.58 14.24 -5.44
N ILE A 186 -14.82 14.72 -5.65
CA ILE A 186 -15.71 14.32 -6.77
C ILE A 186 -14.98 14.60 -8.10
N LEU A 187 -15.22 13.78 -9.12
CA LEU A 187 -14.72 13.97 -10.48
C LEU A 187 -14.87 15.42 -10.93
N LYS A 188 -13.74 16.11 -11.15
CA LYS A 188 -13.71 17.44 -11.78
C LYS A 188 -13.27 17.26 -13.21
N THR A 189 -14.20 17.10 -14.15
CA THR A 189 -13.94 16.85 -15.58
C THR A 189 -13.03 17.90 -16.25
N THR A 190 -12.85 19.07 -15.63
CA THR A 190 -11.96 20.15 -16.10
C THR A 190 -10.54 20.09 -15.52
N ALA A 191 -10.26 19.20 -14.57
CA ALA A 191 -8.93 19.11 -13.95
C ALA A 191 -8.00 18.17 -14.72
N ALA A 192 -6.78 18.65 -14.99
CA ALA A 192 -5.72 17.90 -15.66
C ALA A 192 -5.20 16.69 -14.84
N VAL A 193 -5.50 16.62 -13.54
CA VAL A 193 -5.11 15.52 -12.65
C VAL A 193 -6.27 15.14 -11.75
N GLN A 194 -6.68 13.86 -11.80
CA GLN A 194 -7.67 13.25 -10.91
C GLN A 194 -7.01 12.43 -9.80
N SER A 195 -7.72 12.25 -8.69
CA SER A 195 -7.31 11.30 -7.65
C SER A 195 -7.51 9.86 -8.12
N ALA A 196 -6.71 8.93 -7.60
CA ALA A 196 -6.88 7.51 -7.86
C ALA A 196 -8.29 7.03 -7.49
N SER A 197 -8.87 7.53 -6.38
CA SER A 197 -10.24 7.19 -5.96
C SER A 197 -11.29 7.65 -6.97
N ALA A 198 -11.17 8.87 -7.52
CA ALA A 198 -12.08 9.36 -8.55
C ALA A 198 -12.03 8.51 -9.84
N ILE A 199 -10.82 8.13 -10.27
CA ILE A 199 -10.63 7.23 -11.42
C ILE A 199 -11.27 5.86 -11.16
N ARG A 200 -11.05 5.27 -9.98
CA ARG A 200 -11.68 3.98 -9.62
C ARG A 200 -13.20 4.09 -9.61
N ASN A 201 -13.77 5.17 -9.06
CA ASN A 201 -15.23 5.37 -9.05
C ASN A 201 -15.81 5.45 -10.47
N LEU A 202 -15.16 6.18 -11.38
CA LEU A 202 -15.55 6.24 -12.80
C LEU A 202 -15.58 4.84 -13.44
N LEU A 203 -14.54 4.04 -13.20
CA LEU A 203 -14.43 2.67 -13.72
C LEU A 203 -15.51 1.74 -13.17
N LEU A 204 -15.83 1.86 -11.88
CA LEU A 204 -16.80 0.99 -11.20
C LEU A 204 -18.26 1.29 -11.57
N HIS A 205 -18.58 2.54 -11.88
CA HIS A 205 -19.95 2.94 -12.24
C HIS A 205 -20.22 2.90 -13.74
N ASN A 206 -19.32 2.30 -14.53
CA ASN A 206 -19.42 2.17 -16.00
C ASN A 206 -19.73 3.50 -16.71
N GLU A 207 -19.18 4.59 -16.19
CA GLU A 207 -19.24 5.89 -16.84
C GLU A 207 -18.35 5.93 -18.09
N ASP A 208 -18.43 7.02 -18.86
CA ASP A 208 -17.66 7.20 -20.10
C ASP A 208 -16.14 7.10 -19.85
N LYS A 209 -15.55 6.00 -20.33
CA LYS A 209 -14.12 5.68 -20.20
C LYS A 209 -13.23 6.41 -21.19
N THR A 210 -13.80 7.17 -22.14
CA THR A 210 -13.02 7.85 -23.19
C THR A 210 -12.01 8.87 -22.62
N GLN A 211 -12.30 9.41 -21.44
CA GLN A 211 -11.44 10.40 -20.77
C GLN A 211 -10.27 9.78 -19.98
N LEU A 212 -10.21 8.45 -19.79
CA LEU A 212 -9.13 7.81 -19.02
C LEU A 212 -7.73 8.16 -19.57
N SER A 213 -7.60 8.24 -20.89
CA SER A 213 -6.34 8.59 -21.55
C SER A 213 -5.84 10.02 -21.25
N GLN A 214 -6.68 10.87 -20.65
CA GLN A 214 -6.30 12.21 -20.19
C GLN A 214 -5.58 12.17 -18.84
N TRP A 215 -5.84 11.16 -18.01
CA TRP A 215 -5.36 11.09 -16.63
C TRP A 215 -4.41 9.90 -16.37
N LEU A 216 -4.32 8.95 -17.30
CA LEU A 216 -3.50 7.75 -17.20
C LEU A 216 -2.59 7.62 -18.43
N PRO A 217 -1.42 6.94 -18.30
CA PRO A 217 -0.63 6.53 -19.44
C PRO A 217 -1.45 5.75 -20.47
N LYS A 218 -1.24 6.02 -21.76
CA LYS A 218 -2.06 5.48 -22.86
C LYS A 218 -2.20 3.96 -22.83
N GLU A 219 -1.12 3.24 -22.60
CA GLU A 219 -1.13 1.77 -22.57
C GLU A 219 -1.89 1.22 -21.37
N GLU A 220 -1.78 1.86 -20.21
CA GLU A 220 -2.52 1.46 -19.01
C GLU A 220 -4.01 1.76 -19.15
N ALA A 221 -4.35 2.94 -19.69
CA ALA A 221 -5.73 3.28 -20.03
C ALA A 221 -6.34 2.25 -21.00
N LYS A 222 -5.58 1.83 -22.02
CA LYS A 222 -6.01 0.79 -22.97
C LYS A 222 -6.28 -0.54 -22.27
N LYS A 223 -5.38 -0.99 -21.40
CA LYS A 223 -5.56 -2.23 -20.61
C LYS A 223 -6.79 -2.14 -19.69
N LEU A 224 -6.98 -1.02 -18.98
CA LEU A 224 -8.16 -0.79 -18.14
C LEU A 224 -9.46 -0.77 -18.95
N MET A 225 -9.47 -0.16 -20.14
CA MET A 225 -10.66 -0.16 -21.00
C MET A 225 -11.01 -1.56 -21.52
N ALA A 226 -10.01 -2.41 -21.75
CA ALA A 226 -10.20 -3.78 -22.20
C ALA A 226 -10.52 -4.77 -21.04
N GLN A 227 -10.39 -4.34 -19.80
CA GLN A 227 -10.59 -5.17 -18.62
C GLN A 227 -12.07 -5.49 -18.40
N GLU A 228 -12.40 -6.78 -18.23
CA GLU A 228 -13.79 -7.24 -18.02
C GLU A 228 -14.31 -6.91 -16.62
N ILE A 229 -13.45 -6.98 -15.61
CA ILE A 229 -13.81 -6.91 -14.19
C ILE A 229 -12.91 -5.91 -13.49
N TYR A 230 -13.47 -5.00 -12.70
CA TYR A 230 -12.71 -4.10 -11.84
C TYR A 230 -12.82 -4.56 -10.39
N PRO A 231 -11.76 -5.12 -9.78
CA PRO A 231 -11.78 -5.55 -8.40
C PRO A 231 -12.27 -4.48 -7.43
N ASN A 232 -13.24 -4.84 -6.60
CA ASN A 232 -13.84 -3.97 -5.59
C ASN A 232 -14.57 -4.81 -4.53
N TRP A 233 -14.99 -4.18 -3.44
CA TRP A 233 -15.62 -4.89 -2.33
C TRP A 233 -17.00 -5.48 -2.65
N ASP A 234 -17.76 -4.97 -3.62
CA ASP A 234 -19.03 -5.56 -4.01
C ASP A 234 -18.83 -6.93 -4.67
N LEU A 235 -17.76 -7.08 -5.46
CA LEU A 235 -17.35 -8.39 -6.02
C LEU A 235 -16.81 -9.34 -4.96
N LEU A 236 -16.11 -8.82 -3.95
CA LEU A 236 -15.49 -9.63 -2.91
C LEU A 236 -16.47 -10.01 -1.78
N TYR A 237 -17.54 -9.23 -1.61
CA TYR A 237 -18.47 -9.37 -0.49
C TYR A 237 -19.11 -10.75 -0.37
N PRO A 238 -19.58 -11.40 -1.45
CA PRO A 238 -20.13 -12.76 -1.36
C PRO A 238 -19.13 -13.78 -0.79
N PHE A 239 -17.86 -13.69 -1.19
CA PHE A 239 -16.79 -14.57 -0.68
C PHE A 239 -16.47 -14.26 0.78
N PHE A 240 -16.43 -12.97 1.14
CA PHE A 240 -16.21 -12.53 2.51
C PHE A 240 -17.35 -12.99 3.43
N LYS A 241 -18.60 -12.79 3.00
CA LYS A 241 -19.81 -13.24 3.71
C LYS A 241 -19.79 -14.75 3.93
N TYR A 242 -19.55 -15.53 2.88
CA TYR A 242 -19.38 -16.97 2.97
C TYR A 242 -18.30 -17.35 4.00
N ARG A 243 -17.13 -16.70 3.95
CA ARG A 243 -16.03 -17.02 4.88
C ARG A 243 -16.41 -16.73 6.32
N VAL A 244 -17.01 -15.57 6.62
CA VAL A 244 -17.45 -15.25 7.99
C VAL A 244 -18.56 -16.21 8.44
N GLU A 245 -19.54 -16.54 7.60
CA GLU A 245 -20.67 -17.41 7.95
C GLU A 245 -20.24 -18.87 8.15
N SER A 246 -19.31 -19.38 7.36
CA SER A 246 -18.82 -20.76 7.44
C SER A 246 -17.75 -20.98 8.51
N ALA A 247 -16.98 -19.95 8.88
CA ALA A 247 -15.88 -20.07 9.85
C ALA A 247 -16.37 -20.44 11.25
N SER A 248 -15.59 -21.20 12.01
CA SER A 248 -15.82 -21.28 13.46
C SER A 248 -15.35 -19.98 14.16
N LEU A 249 -15.84 -19.71 15.37
CA LEU A 249 -15.33 -18.60 16.17
C LEU A 249 -13.84 -18.74 16.49
N SER A 250 -13.35 -19.98 16.65
CA SER A 250 -11.92 -20.24 16.87
C SER A 250 -11.10 -19.84 15.65
N GLU A 251 -11.53 -20.26 14.46
CA GLU A 251 -10.85 -19.90 13.21
C GLU A 251 -10.83 -18.39 12.97
N LEU A 252 -11.95 -17.70 13.27
CA LEU A 252 -12.00 -16.24 13.13
C LEU A 252 -11.05 -15.55 14.11
N ARG A 253 -10.92 -16.06 15.34
CA ARG A 253 -10.02 -15.51 16.35
C ARG A 253 -8.54 -15.57 15.94
N ASP A 254 -8.17 -16.59 15.18
CA ASP A 254 -6.80 -16.77 14.70
C ASP A 254 -6.43 -15.80 13.55
N ILE A 255 -7.42 -15.12 12.95
CA ILE A 255 -7.19 -14.13 11.90
C ILE A 255 -6.38 -12.94 12.42
N TYR A 256 -5.43 -12.48 11.62
CA TYR A 256 -4.61 -11.33 11.95
C TYR A 256 -5.45 -10.08 12.27
N GLN A 257 -5.18 -9.45 13.41
CA GLN A 257 -5.92 -8.30 13.97
C GLN A 257 -7.36 -8.56 14.46
N MET A 258 -7.86 -9.81 14.41
CA MET A 258 -9.09 -10.17 15.09
C MET A 258 -8.87 -10.05 16.60
N SER A 259 -9.55 -9.11 17.25
CA SER A 259 -9.27 -8.74 18.64
C SER A 259 -10.54 -8.27 19.34
N GLU A 260 -10.54 -8.37 20.68
CA GLU A 260 -11.55 -7.77 21.56
C GLU A 260 -12.99 -8.19 21.23
N GLY A 261 -13.18 -9.45 20.81
CA GLY A 261 -14.50 -10.01 20.51
C GLY A 261 -15.08 -9.62 19.15
N LEU A 262 -14.27 -9.02 18.26
CA LEU A 262 -14.68 -8.71 16.89
C LEU A 262 -15.17 -9.96 16.12
N GLU A 263 -14.71 -11.16 16.46
CA GLU A 263 -15.18 -12.40 15.83
C GLU A 263 -16.68 -12.64 16.07
N TYR A 264 -17.17 -12.31 17.26
CA TYR A 264 -18.60 -12.40 17.61
C TYR A 264 -19.39 -11.35 16.86
N LYS A 265 -18.89 -10.11 16.83
CA LYS A 265 -19.55 -9.00 16.13
C LYS A 265 -19.61 -9.26 14.61
N PHE A 266 -18.53 -9.76 14.01
CA PHE A 266 -18.52 -10.15 12.59
C PHE A 266 -19.60 -11.18 12.29
N LYS A 267 -19.69 -12.25 13.10
CA LYS A 267 -20.72 -13.30 12.96
C LYS A 267 -22.15 -12.76 13.08
N GLN A 268 -22.38 -11.88 14.05
CA GLN A 268 -23.69 -11.28 14.28
C GLN A 268 -24.12 -10.36 13.12
N GLU A 269 -23.23 -9.45 12.72
CA GLU A 269 -23.58 -8.38 11.78
C GLU A 269 -23.54 -8.83 10.31
N ILE A 270 -22.73 -9.84 9.94
CA ILE A 270 -22.63 -10.30 8.55
C ILE A 270 -23.95 -10.86 8.02
N HIS A 271 -24.74 -11.49 8.89
CA HIS A 271 -26.01 -12.07 8.51
C HIS A 271 -27.02 -10.98 8.10
N LEU A 272 -26.97 -9.83 8.77
CA LEU A 272 -27.88 -8.70 8.60
C LEU A 272 -27.49 -7.78 7.44
N ALA A 273 -26.22 -7.77 7.04
CA ALA A 273 -25.72 -6.89 5.99
C ALA A 273 -25.93 -7.46 4.58
N ASN A 274 -26.43 -6.63 3.67
CA ASN A 274 -26.66 -6.94 2.26
C ASN A 274 -25.44 -6.69 1.38
N ASP A 275 -24.60 -5.74 1.77
CA ASP A 275 -23.37 -5.39 1.09
C ASP A 275 -22.24 -5.06 2.08
N PHE A 276 -21.03 -4.86 1.55
CA PHE A 276 -19.85 -4.60 2.38
C PHE A 276 -19.92 -3.24 3.10
N THR A 277 -20.54 -2.24 2.49
CA THR A 277 -20.68 -0.90 3.08
C THR A 277 -21.62 -0.93 4.28
N GLU A 278 -22.74 -1.63 4.17
CA GLU A 278 -23.66 -1.91 5.27
C GLU A 278 -22.99 -2.69 6.39
N PHE A 279 -22.27 -3.77 6.05
CA PHE A 279 -21.50 -4.55 7.02
C PHE A 279 -20.53 -3.65 7.82
N LEU A 280 -19.74 -2.82 7.12
CA LEU A 280 -18.82 -1.90 7.79
C LEU A 280 -19.54 -0.92 8.71
N ARG A 281 -20.71 -0.40 8.33
CA ARG A 281 -21.52 0.49 9.19
C ARG A 281 -21.98 -0.22 10.46
N HIS A 282 -22.43 -1.47 10.35
CA HIS A 282 -22.90 -2.25 11.51
C HIS A 282 -21.75 -2.59 12.47
N VAL A 283 -20.59 -2.98 11.92
CA VAL A 283 -19.43 -3.35 12.74
C VAL A 283 -18.71 -2.13 13.32
N LYS A 284 -18.82 -0.95 12.70
CA LYS A 284 -18.18 0.29 13.17
C LYS A 284 -18.48 0.58 14.64
N SER A 285 -17.45 0.97 15.38
CA SER A 285 -17.55 1.49 16.75
C SER A 285 -16.56 2.64 16.94
N LYS A 286 -16.61 3.34 18.08
CA LYS A 286 -15.60 4.38 18.39
C LYS A 286 -14.18 3.83 18.54
N ARG A 287 -14.02 2.52 18.77
CA ARG A 287 -12.72 1.85 18.96
C ARG A 287 -11.98 1.56 17.66
N TYR A 288 -12.70 1.35 16.56
CA TYR A 288 -12.11 0.96 15.28
C TYR A 288 -12.37 1.98 14.17
N THR A 289 -11.35 2.26 13.37
CA THR A 289 -11.48 3.03 12.13
C THR A 289 -12.01 2.16 11.00
N TYR A 290 -12.65 2.76 10.00
CA TYR A 290 -13.08 2.03 8.80
C TYR A 290 -11.91 1.35 8.09
N SER A 291 -10.75 1.99 8.01
CA SER A 291 -9.57 1.39 7.36
C SER A 291 -9.05 0.15 8.09
N ARG A 292 -9.10 0.13 9.43
CA ARG A 292 -8.78 -1.08 10.21
C ARG A 292 -9.78 -2.20 9.93
N LEU A 293 -11.08 -1.88 9.94
CA LEU A 293 -12.12 -2.87 9.66
C LEU A 293 -12.01 -3.43 8.24
N ARG A 294 -11.72 -2.60 7.23
CA ARG A 294 -11.46 -3.05 5.85
C ARG A 294 -10.28 -4.02 5.77
N ARG A 295 -9.16 -3.70 6.40
CA ARG A 295 -8.01 -4.62 6.47
C ARG A 295 -8.36 -5.92 7.18
N LEU A 296 -9.04 -5.86 8.32
CA LEU A 296 -9.50 -7.06 9.02
C LEU A 296 -10.40 -7.93 8.14
N SER A 297 -11.39 -7.33 7.46
CA SER A 297 -12.23 -8.03 6.49
C SER A 297 -11.42 -8.67 5.37
N LEU A 298 -10.37 -8.01 4.88
CA LEU A 298 -9.49 -8.57 3.86
C LEU A 298 -8.67 -9.75 4.41
N PHE A 299 -8.11 -9.66 5.62
CA PHE A 299 -7.43 -10.78 6.27
C PHE A 299 -8.39 -11.95 6.51
N THR A 300 -9.63 -11.68 6.91
CA THR A 300 -10.65 -12.72 7.06
C THR A 300 -10.98 -13.37 5.72
N LEU A 301 -11.25 -12.58 4.68
CA LEU A 301 -11.55 -13.06 3.31
C LEU A 301 -10.43 -13.97 2.78
N LEU A 302 -9.18 -13.56 2.96
CA LEU A 302 -8.00 -14.28 2.49
C LEU A 302 -7.50 -15.36 3.46
N ASN A 303 -8.19 -15.53 4.60
CA ASN A 303 -7.82 -16.42 5.68
C ASN A 303 -6.35 -16.27 6.13
N VAL A 304 -5.94 -15.03 6.38
CA VAL A 304 -4.60 -14.68 6.85
C VAL A 304 -4.57 -14.70 8.38
N THR A 305 -3.83 -15.64 8.95
CA THR A 305 -3.71 -15.81 10.40
C THR A 305 -2.57 -14.98 10.98
N GLN A 306 -2.52 -14.91 12.32
CA GLN A 306 -1.38 -14.34 13.03
C GLN A 306 -0.06 -15.06 12.68
N ASP A 307 -0.08 -16.40 12.62
CA ASP A 307 1.10 -17.20 12.30
C ASP A 307 1.61 -16.95 10.88
N ASP A 308 0.70 -16.79 9.90
CA ASP A 308 1.08 -16.45 8.53
C ASP A 308 1.84 -15.12 8.46
N MET A 309 1.43 -14.13 9.26
CA MET A 309 2.08 -12.83 9.31
C MET A 309 3.45 -12.90 10.00
N VAL A 310 3.55 -13.64 11.11
CA VAL A 310 4.83 -13.89 11.80
C VAL A 310 5.82 -14.61 10.88
N ASP A 311 5.40 -15.67 10.20
CA ASP A 311 6.21 -16.39 9.22
C ASP A 311 6.68 -15.44 8.10
N SER A 312 5.76 -14.61 7.58
CA SER A 312 6.06 -13.62 6.55
C SER A 312 7.13 -12.60 6.97
N PHE A 313 7.06 -12.06 8.19
CA PHE A 313 8.04 -11.11 8.70
C PHE A 313 9.40 -11.75 9.01
N ASN A 314 9.43 -13.04 9.40
CA ASN A 314 10.66 -13.76 9.70
C ASN A 314 11.51 -14.08 8.45
N ASP A 315 10.88 -14.22 7.29
CA ASP A 315 11.55 -14.48 6.01
C ASP A 315 10.99 -13.60 4.90
N GLU A 316 11.28 -12.30 5.03
CA GLU A 316 10.81 -11.27 4.11
C GLU A 316 11.66 -11.21 2.84
N LYS A 317 10.99 -11.31 1.70
CA LYS A 317 11.56 -11.26 0.35
C LYS A 317 10.78 -10.28 -0.52
N LEU A 318 11.51 -9.52 -1.35
CA LEU A 318 10.94 -8.64 -2.36
C LEU A 318 10.86 -9.36 -3.71
N ILE A 319 9.78 -9.18 -4.46
CA ILE A 319 9.64 -9.72 -5.81
C ILE A 319 9.99 -8.62 -6.83
N LEU A 320 10.91 -8.89 -7.74
CA LEU A 320 11.26 -7.97 -8.82
C LEU A 320 10.18 -8.01 -9.90
N LEU A 321 9.37 -6.95 -9.99
CA LEU A 321 8.33 -6.81 -10.99
C LEU A 321 8.87 -6.28 -12.32
N GLY A 322 9.92 -5.44 -12.28
CA GLY A 322 10.62 -5.04 -13.49
C GLY A 322 11.73 -4.02 -13.26
N PHE A 323 12.44 -3.70 -14.33
CA PHE A 323 13.62 -2.84 -14.31
C PHE A 323 13.87 -2.13 -15.65
N SER A 324 14.52 -0.97 -15.58
CA SER A 324 15.13 -0.29 -16.73
C SER A 324 16.57 -0.77 -16.97
N LYS A 325 17.20 -0.32 -18.06
CA LYS A 325 18.65 -0.50 -18.27
C LYS A 325 19.50 -0.01 -17.08
N ARG A 326 19.15 1.14 -16.48
CA ARG A 326 19.86 1.70 -15.31
C ARG A 326 19.60 0.85 -14.06
N GLY A 327 18.37 0.39 -13.86
CA GLY A 327 18.02 -0.52 -12.77
C GLY A 327 18.76 -1.84 -12.85
N ARG A 328 18.87 -2.42 -14.05
CA ARG A 328 19.65 -3.65 -14.29
C ARG A 328 21.13 -3.46 -13.91
N GLN A 329 21.73 -2.34 -14.28
CA GLN A 329 23.11 -2.02 -13.90
C GLN A 329 23.26 -1.88 -12.37
N TYR A 330 22.28 -1.23 -11.71
CA TYR A 330 22.25 -1.12 -10.26
C TYR A 330 22.16 -2.50 -9.57
N LEU A 331 21.24 -3.37 -10.02
CA LEU A 331 21.12 -4.74 -9.52
C LEU A 331 22.41 -5.53 -9.72
N LYS A 332 22.99 -5.50 -10.92
CA LYS A 332 24.24 -6.24 -11.23
C LYS A 332 25.38 -5.83 -10.29
N LYS A 333 25.47 -4.54 -9.95
CA LYS A 333 26.53 -4.01 -9.09
C LYS A 333 26.29 -4.29 -7.60
N ASN A 334 25.05 -4.15 -7.12
CA ASN A 334 24.78 -4.04 -5.69
C ASN A 334 24.02 -5.22 -5.07
N ARG A 335 23.44 -6.14 -5.87
CA ARG A 335 22.55 -7.20 -5.36
C ARG A 335 23.16 -8.07 -4.26
N LYS A 336 24.48 -8.32 -4.30
CA LYS A 336 25.18 -9.10 -3.27
C LYS A 336 25.34 -8.36 -1.93
N ASN A 337 25.20 -7.04 -1.94
CA ASN A 337 25.39 -6.19 -0.76
C ASN A 337 24.06 -5.78 -0.12
N PHE A 338 22.92 -6.09 -0.75
CA PHE A 338 21.62 -5.81 -0.17
C PHE A 338 21.39 -6.65 1.08
N LYS A 339 20.79 -6.03 2.09
CA LYS A 339 20.37 -6.69 3.35
C LYS A 339 18.96 -7.30 3.24
N THR A 340 18.47 -7.45 2.01
CA THR A 340 17.15 -8.02 1.68
C THR A 340 17.28 -8.94 0.47
N LYS A 341 16.43 -9.98 0.40
CA LYS A 341 16.45 -10.96 -0.68
C LYS A 341 15.48 -10.54 -1.78
N ILE A 342 15.99 -10.40 -3.00
CA ILE A 342 15.19 -10.12 -4.19
C ILE A 342 14.97 -11.41 -4.99
N ILE A 343 13.71 -11.72 -5.27
CA ILE A 343 13.26 -12.83 -6.10
C ILE A 343 12.93 -12.32 -7.50
N SER A 344 13.61 -12.85 -8.52
CA SER A 344 13.36 -12.48 -9.92
C SER A 344 12.47 -13.49 -10.65
N LYS A 345 12.36 -14.70 -10.13
CA LYS A 345 11.49 -15.75 -10.65
C LYS A 345 10.95 -16.52 -9.45
N VAL A 346 9.63 -16.56 -9.30
CA VAL A 346 9.00 -17.30 -8.21
C VAL A 346 9.17 -18.79 -8.47
N ASP A 347 9.83 -19.48 -7.54
CA ASP A 347 9.99 -20.93 -7.55
C ASP A 347 9.07 -21.60 -6.52
N ARG A 348 8.52 -22.77 -6.87
CA ARG A 348 7.58 -23.50 -6.01
C ARG A 348 8.19 -23.94 -4.68
N ARG A 349 9.50 -24.14 -4.58
CA ARG A 349 10.16 -24.54 -3.33
C ARG A 349 10.30 -23.34 -2.38
N GLU A 350 10.62 -22.17 -2.92
CA GLU A 350 10.74 -20.94 -2.12
C GLU A 350 9.37 -20.37 -1.71
N ALA A 351 8.32 -20.65 -2.48
CA ALA A 351 6.95 -20.20 -2.23
C ALA A 351 6.16 -21.10 -1.25
N LYS A 352 6.84 -21.77 -0.30
CA LYS A 352 6.18 -22.63 0.70
C LYS A 352 5.98 -21.97 2.07
N SER A 353 6.73 -20.92 2.36
CA SER A 353 6.78 -20.21 3.65
C SER A 353 7.30 -18.80 3.44
N GLY A 354 7.33 -18.02 4.52
CA GLY A 354 7.75 -16.64 4.52
C GLY A 354 6.83 -15.76 3.68
N SER A 355 7.34 -14.57 3.35
CA SER A 355 6.52 -13.60 2.62
C SER A 355 6.10 -14.08 1.24
N LEU A 356 6.93 -14.89 0.58
CA LEU A 356 6.64 -15.44 -0.74
C LEU A 356 5.53 -16.49 -0.69
N GLY A 357 5.50 -17.35 0.34
CA GLY A 357 4.44 -18.32 0.53
C GLY A 357 3.09 -17.64 0.76
N LEU A 358 3.06 -16.63 1.64
CA LEU A 358 1.87 -15.83 1.88
C LEU A 358 1.41 -15.11 0.60
N GLN A 359 2.34 -14.45 -0.12
CA GLN A 359 2.05 -13.71 -1.35
C GLN A 359 1.40 -14.61 -2.42
N VAL A 360 1.98 -15.78 -2.68
CA VAL A 360 1.44 -16.74 -3.67
C VAL A 360 0.05 -17.22 -3.26
N ARG A 361 -0.21 -17.44 -1.96
CA ARG A 361 -1.52 -17.87 -1.47
C ARG A 361 -2.58 -16.79 -1.65
N VAL A 362 -2.30 -15.55 -1.22
CA VAL A 362 -3.29 -14.45 -1.31
C VAL A 362 -3.57 -14.03 -2.76
N ASP A 363 -2.58 -14.14 -3.64
CA ASP A 363 -2.75 -13.82 -5.06
C ASP A 363 -3.70 -14.79 -5.77
N ARG A 364 -3.94 -16.01 -5.26
CA ARG A 364 -4.88 -16.97 -5.91
C ARG A 364 -6.28 -16.43 -6.07
N LEU A 365 -6.78 -15.66 -5.11
CA LEU A 365 -8.09 -15.01 -5.24
C LEU A 365 -8.08 -13.94 -6.33
N PHE A 366 -6.99 -13.18 -6.45
CA PHE A 366 -6.82 -12.21 -7.52
C PHE A 366 -6.76 -12.90 -8.89
N GLU A 367 -5.95 -13.96 -9.01
CA GLU A 367 -5.83 -14.78 -10.22
C GLU A 367 -7.16 -15.40 -10.64
N GLN A 368 -7.98 -15.84 -9.69
CA GLN A 368 -9.32 -16.38 -9.98
C GLN A 368 -10.24 -15.33 -10.62
N LEU A 369 -10.19 -14.09 -10.14
CA LEU A 369 -11.02 -13.00 -10.67
C LEU A 369 -10.49 -12.48 -12.00
N MET A 370 -9.18 -12.30 -12.11
CA MET A 370 -8.53 -11.69 -13.28
C MET A 370 -8.17 -12.71 -14.37
N LYS A 371 -8.23 -14.01 -14.08
CA LYS A 371 -7.92 -15.14 -14.97
C LYS A 371 -6.47 -15.19 -15.48
N ASP A 372 -5.55 -14.53 -14.77
CA ASP A 372 -4.13 -14.44 -15.11
C ASP A 372 -3.23 -14.77 -13.91
N ASP A 373 -2.28 -15.70 -14.07
CA ASP A 373 -1.31 -16.08 -13.02
C ASP A 373 -0.43 -14.88 -12.65
N GLN A 374 -0.28 -14.60 -11.35
CA GLN A 374 0.41 -13.41 -10.86
C GLN A 374 1.85 -13.69 -10.43
N ASN A 375 2.27 -14.96 -10.36
CA ASN A 375 3.49 -15.36 -9.68
C ASN A 375 4.36 -16.30 -10.51
N PHE A 376 3.83 -17.45 -10.93
CA PHE A 376 4.60 -18.49 -11.61
C PHE A 376 4.70 -18.20 -13.10
N GLY A 377 5.92 -18.33 -13.65
CA GLY A 377 6.17 -18.09 -15.07
C GLY A 377 6.25 -16.60 -15.45
N GLN A 378 5.84 -15.70 -14.56
CA GLN A 378 6.02 -14.26 -14.73
C GLN A 378 7.50 -13.89 -14.69
N ARG A 379 7.92 -13.08 -15.67
CA ARG A 379 9.28 -12.54 -15.76
C ARG A 379 9.26 -11.05 -15.43
N PRO A 380 10.30 -10.51 -14.78
CA PRO A 380 10.37 -9.07 -14.57
C PRO A 380 10.36 -8.33 -15.90
N ILE A 381 9.59 -7.26 -15.96
CA ILE A 381 9.42 -6.42 -17.14
C ILE A 381 10.73 -5.65 -17.39
N GLU A 382 11.20 -5.60 -18.64
CA GLU A 382 12.35 -4.79 -19.06
C GLU A 382 11.86 -3.64 -19.95
N VAL A 383 12.22 -2.40 -19.61
CA VAL A 383 11.92 -1.18 -20.40
C VAL A 383 13.17 -0.45 -20.88
#